data_AF-A0A2J8A3F8-F1
#
_entry.id   AF-A0A2J8A3F8-F1
#
_cell.length_a   1.000
_cell.length_b   1.000
_cell.length_c   1.000
_cell.angle_alpha   90.00
_cell.angle_beta   90.00
_cell.angle_gamma   90.00
#
_symmetry.space_group_name_H-M   'P 1'
#
loop_
_entity.id
_entity.type
_entity.pdbx_description
1 polymer ?
#
loop_
_entity_poly.entity_id
_entity_poly.type
_entity_poly.pdbx_seq_one_letter_code
_entity_poly.pdbx_strand_id
1 'polypeptide(L)'
;PAATAAAAAPPAPPSTLSVTPGAGPTQQRLEAELVSKGCVSTARFVRVPPDYYDQPLEFRRECLEAASVEHLCKAIVMENTRAHPSVVGWSDPAHSKYYVVMVQYSARFHADKLKAALMEVGGRRFGRQFYNMRLAPEELGMSVREFVQAYQPLILDCTYD
;
A
#
# COMPACT_ATOMS: atom_id res chain seq x y z
N PRO A 1 -1.37 -31.08 42.36
CA PRO A 1 -0.90 -31.16 40.96
C PRO A 1 -0.57 -29.75 40.42
N ALA A 2 0.73 -29.42 40.40
CA ALA A 2 1.23 -28.13 39.93
C ALA A 2 1.18 -28.07 38.41
N ALA A 3 0.58 -27.01 37.86
CA ALA A 3 0.59 -26.72 36.44
C ALA A 3 1.97 -26.21 36.03
N THR A 4 2.62 -26.93 35.14
CA THR A 4 3.92 -26.58 34.56
C THR A 4 3.75 -25.36 33.67
N ALA A 5 4.33 -24.22 34.07
CA ALA A 5 4.43 -23.04 33.23
C ALA A 5 5.38 -23.35 32.07
N ALA A 6 4.87 -23.34 30.84
CA ALA A 6 5.68 -23.42 29.63
C ALA A 6 6.53 -22.14 29.54
N ALA A 7 7.85 -22.31 29.63
CA ALA A 7 8.80 -21.23 29.43
C ALA A 7 8.66 -20.68 28.01
N ALA A 8 8.34 -19.38 27.89
CA ALA A 8 8.34 -18.69 26.61
C ALA A 8 9.75 -18.76 25.99
N ALA A 9 9.82 -19.18 24.74
CA ALA A 9 11.05 -19.18 23.98
C ALA A 9 11.64 -17.76 23.90
N PRO A 10 12.97 -17.60 23.91
CA PRO A 10 13.59 -16.29 23.78
C PRO A 10 13.18 -15.62 22.46
N PRO A 11 12.99 -14.29 22.44
CA PRO A 11 12.65 -13.59 21.21
C PRO A 11 13.78 -13.82 20.19
N ALA A 12 13.40 -14.29 19.00
CA ALA A 12 14.33 -14.42 17.89
C ALA A 12 15.01 -13.06 17.63
N PRO A 13 16.30 -13.04 17.25
CA PRO A 13 16.97 -11.80 16.88
C PRO A 13 16.16 -11.09 15.79
N PRO A 14 16.12 -9.74 15.77
CA PRO A 14 15.37 -9.02 14.75
C PRO A 14 15.93 -9.37 13.38
N SER A 15 15.15 -10.10 12.59
CA SER A 15 15.50 -10.47 11.22
C SER A 15 15.60 -9.19 10.39
N THR A 16 16.81 -8.79 10.04
CA THR A 16 17.05 -7.72 9.07
C THR A 16 16.68 -8.22 7.68
N LEU A 17 15.84 -7.46 6.98
CA LEU A 17 15.43 -7.73 5.61
C LEU A 17 16.64 -7.74 4.69
N SER A 18 16.78 -8.83 3.93
CA SER A 18 17.71 -8.98 2.82
C SER A 18 16.98 -9.59 1.62
N VAL A 19 17.56 -9.51 0.43
CA VAL A 19 17.01 -10.20 -0.74
C VAL A 19 17.06 -11.71 -0.50
N THR A 20 15.91 -12.37 -0.60
CA THR A 20 15.76 -13.80 -0.34
C THR A 20 16.14 -14.61 -1.60
N PRO A 21 17.21 -15.43 -1.56
CA PRO A 21 17.57 -16.28 -2.68
C PRO A 21 16.47 -17.29 -3.00
N GLY A 22 16.13 -17.45 -4.29
CA GLY A 22 15.08 -18.38 -4.73
C GLY A 22 13.63 -17.91 -4.53
N ALA A 23 13.39 -16.73 -3.94
CA ALA A 23 12.07 -16.12 -3.95
C ALA A 23 11.64 -15.72 -5.37
N GLY A 24 10.33 -15.55 -5.59
CA GLY A 24 9.81 -15.13 -6.89
C GLY A 24 10.37 -13.75 -7.32
N PRO A 25 10.46 -13.48 -8.63
CA PRO A 25 11.12 -12.28 -9.17
C PRO A 25 10.49 -10.97 -8.69
N THR A 26 9.19 -10.95 -8.38
CA THR A 26 8.54 -9.76 -7.81
C THR A 26 8.99 -9.50 -6.39
N GLN A 27 9.07 -10.53 -5.54
CA GLN A 27 9.53 -10.34 -4.17
C GLN A 27 10.98 -9.88 -4.12
N GLN A 28 11.88 -10.51 -4.87
CA GLN A 28 13.30 -10.14 -4.87
C GLN A 28 13.51 -8.67 -5.27
N ARG A 29 12.73 -8.19 -6.25
CA ARG A 29 12.77 -6.78 -6.67
C ARG A 29 12.28 -5.84 -5.56
N LEU A 30 11.18 -6.17 -4.89
CA LEU A 30 10.65 -5.35 -3.79
C LEU A 30 11.58 -5.36 -2.56
N GLU A 31 12.18 -6.51 -2.23
CA GLU A 31 13.18 -6.61 -1.17
C GLU A 31 14.39 -5.74 -1.49
N ALA A 32 14.91 -5.79 -2.72
CA ALA A 32 16.03 -4.96 -3.14
C ALA A 32 15.72 -3.46 -3.04
N GLU A 33 14.50 -3.05 -3.44
CA GLU A 33 14.03 -1.66 -3.34
C GLU A 33 13.88 -1.21 -1.87
N LEU A 34 13.36 -2.07 -0.99
CA LEU A 34 13.24 -1.75 0.43
C LEU A 34 14.62 -1.68 1.11
N VAL A 35 15.55 -2.56 0.74
CA VAL A 35 16.94 -2.53 1.21
C VAL A 35 17.63 -1.25 0.73
N SER A 36 17.50 -0.88 -0.55
CA SER A 36 18.12 0.33 -1.10
C SER A 36 17.60 1.62 -0.44
N LYS A 37 16.35 1.62 0.02
CA LYS A 37 15.73 2.70 0.80
C LYS A 37 16.01 2.64 2.31
N GLY A 38 16.78 1.68 2.79
CA GLY A 38 17.15 1.55 4.20
C GLY A 38 16.04 0.99 5.10
N CYS A 39 14.98 0.40 4.55
CA CYS A 39 13.87 -0.18 5.30
C CYS A 39 14.17 -1.58 5.90
N VAL A 40 15.44 -1.86 6.18
CA VAL A 40 15.92 -3.21 6.52
C VAL A 40 15.41 -3.74 7.87
N SER A 41 15.04 -2.85 8.79
CA SER A 41 14.51 -3.21 10.11
C SER A 41 13.02 -2.92 10.28
N THR A 42 12.36 -2.36 9.26
CA THR A 42 10.98 -1.86 9.34
C THR A 42 10.01 -2.58 8.41
N ALA A 43 10.51 -3.52 7.60
CA ALA A 43 9.70 -4.28 6.66
C ALA A 43 10.06 -5.77 6.69
N ARG A 44 9.06 -6.63 6.49
CA ARG A 44 9.25 -8.08 6.31
C ARG A 44 8.23 -8.61 5.30
N PHE A 45 8.60 -9.66 4.57
CA PHE A 45 7.67 -10.42 3.75
C PHE A 45 7.18 -11.64 4.53
N VAL A 46 5.88 -11.89 4.50
CA VAL A 46 5.25 -13.03 5.16
C VAL A 46 4.59 -13.91 4.12
N ARG A 47 4.84 -15.22 4.20
CA ARG A 47 4.12 -16.22 3.41
C ARG A 47 2.82 -16.54 4.11
N VAL A 48 1.72 -16.49 3.37
CA VAL A 48 0.37 -16.73 3.88
C VAL A 48 -0.28 -17.89 3.11
N PRO A 49 -1.29 -18.56 3.69
CA PRO A 49 -2.03 -19.61 3.00
C PRO A 49 -2.65 -19.13 1.67
N PRO A 50 -2.87 -20.02 0.68
CA PRO A 50 -3.43 -19.65 -0.63
C PRO A 50 -4.81 -18.98 -0.56
N ASP A 51 -5.61 -19.33 0.45
CA ASP A 51 -6.97 -18.82 0.71
C ASP A 51 -6.98 -17.52 1.53
N TYR A 52 -5.82 -16.90 1.78
CA TYR A 52 -5.68 -15.70 2.62
C TYR A 52 -6.70 -14.58 2.30
N TYR A 53 -6.99 -14.33 1.02
CA TYR A 53 -7.93 -13.28 0.61
C TYR A 53 -9.40 -13.70 0.69
N ASP A 54 -9.70 -14.98 0.89
CA ASP A 54 -11.05 -15.50 1.11
C ASP A 54 -11.42 -15.54 2.60
N GLN A 55 -10.41 -15.45 3.48
CA GLN A 55 -10.57 -15.48 4.93
C GLN A 55 -10.96 -14.11 5.53
N PRO A 56 -11.61 -14.08 6.71
CA PRO A 56 -11.90 -12.85 7.46
C PRO A 56 -10.64 -12.04 7.83
N LEU A 57 -10.82 -10.76 8.18
CA LEU A 57 -9.69 -9.87 8.49
C LEU A 57 -8.92 -10.29 9.74
N GLU A 58 -9.59 -10.94 10.70
CA GLU A 58 -8.98 -11.46 11.93
C GLU A 58 -7.96 -12.54 11.64
N PHE A 59 -8.29 -13.46 10.72
CA PHE A 59 -7.37 -14.49 10.22
C PHE A 59 -6.16 -13.86 9.51
N ARG A 60 -6.41 -12.84 8.68
CA ARG A 60 -5.34 -12.12 7.97
C ARG A 60 -4.40 -11.40 8.92
N ARG A 61 -4.94 -10.78 9.97
CA ARG A 61 -4.19 -10.14 11.05
C ARG A 61 -3.28 -11.15 11.74
N GLU A 62 -3.79 -12.34 12.05
CA GLU A 62 -3.02 -13.42 12.69
C GLU A 62 -1.89 -13.90 11.79
N CYS A 63 -2.16 -14.13 10.50
CA CYS A 63 -1.13 -14.51 9.53
C CYS A 63 0.01 -13.49 9.45
N LEU A 64 -0.30 -12.19 9.55
CA LEU A 64 0.67 -11.10 9.46
C LEU A 64 1.24 -10.67 10.81
N GLU A 65 0.80 -11.27 11.91
CA GLU A 65 1.11 -10.88 13.30
C GLU A 65 0.89 -9.37 13.54
N ALA A 66 -0.15 -8.80 12.92
CA ALA A 66 -0.49 -7.40 13.10
C ALA A 66 -1.14 -7.16 14.47
N ALA A 67 -0.85 -6.02 15.10
CA ALA A 67 -1.37 -5.69 16.44
C ALA A 67 -2.91 -5.65 16.49
N SER A 68 -3.54 -5.18 15.40
CA SER A 68 -5.00 -5.17 15.23
C SER A 68 -5.38 -5.22 13.76
N VAL A 69 -6.66 -5.47 13.47
CA VAL A 69 -7.21 -5.40 12.10
C VAL A 69 -7.04 -4.00 11.49
N GLU A 70 -7.02 -2.96 12.32
CA GLU A 70 -6.80 -1.57 11.90
C GLU A 70 -5.39 -1.33 11.34
N HIS A 71 -4.42 -2.22 11.60
CA HIS A 71 -3.08 -2.12 11.00
C HIS A 71 -3.00 -2.78 9.61
N LEU A 72 -4.08 -3.44 9.17
CA LEU A 72 -4.13 -4.04 7.85
C LEU A 72 -4.51 -2.98 6.82
N CYS A 73 -3.64 -2.79 5.83
CA CYS A 73 -3.87 -1.86 4.72
C CYS A 73 -4.02 -2.60 3.40
N LYS A 74 -4.73 -1.98 2.46
CA LYS A 74 -4.78 -2.33 1.04
C LYS A 74 -4.31 -1.15 0.20
N ALA A 75 -3.65 -1.47 -0.90
CA ALA A 75 -3.36 -0.52 -1.96
C ALA A 75 -4.52 -0.54 -2.97
N ILE A 76 -5.07 0.62 -3.30
CA ILE A 76 -6.06 0.76 -4.38
C ILE A 76 -5.54 1.74 -5.42
N VAL A 77 -5.73 1.43 -6.70
CA VAL A 77 -5.37 2.34 -7.80
C VAL A 77 -6.58 3.20 -8.16
N MET A 78 -6.40 4.51 -8.13
CA MET A 78 -7.42 5.49 -8.45
C MET A 78 -7.07 6.28 -9.70
N GLU A 79 -8.06 6.46 -10.58
CA GLU A 79 -7.97 7.28 -11.78
C GLU A 79 -8.70 8.61 -11.58
N ASN A 80 -8.03 9.71 -11.94
CA ASN A 80 -8.65 11.01 -12.11
C ASN A 80 -9.31 11.09 -13.50
N THR A 81 -10.56 10.68 -13.57
CA THR A 81 -11.37 10.66 -14.81
C THR A 81 -11.68 12.05 -15.38
N ARG A 82 -11.34 13.13 -14.66
CA ARG A 82 -11.48 14.51 -15.10
C ARG A 82 -10.16 15.28 -15.06
N ALA A 83 -9.03 14.58 -15.13
CA ALA A 83 -7.72 15.23 -15.17
C ALA A 83 -7.68 16.34 -16.23
N HIS A 84 -7.02 17.46 -15.89
CA HIS A 84 -6.83 18.55 -16.85
C HIS A 84 -6.11 18.02 -18.12
N PRO A 85 -6.42 18.50 -19.34
CA PRO A 85 -5.81 17.97 -20.57
C PRO A 85 -4.28 18.00 -20.62
N SER A 86 -3.63 18.89 -19.83
CA SER A 86 -2.17 18.94 -19.71
C SER A 86 -1.58 17.88 -18.77
N VAL A 87 -2.41 17.16 -18.01
CA VAL A 87 -2.00 16.09 -17.10
C VAL A 87 -2.00 14.79 -17.88
N VAL A 88 -0.81 14.24 -18.11
CA VAL A 88 -0.61 13.01 -18.89
C VAL A 88 0.15 12.00 -18.04
N GLY A 89 -0.38 10.78 -17.96
CA GLY A 89 0.28 9.69 -17.23
C GLY A 89 0.41 9.97 -15.73
N TRP A 90 1.56 9.63 -15.17
CA TRP A 90 1.84 9.62 -13.72
C TRP A 90 3.27 10.11 -13.38
N SER A 91 3.89 10.85 -14.30
CA SER A 91 5.28 11.31 -14.15
C SER A 91 5.44 12.45 -13.16
N ASP A 92 4.36 13.21 -12.92
CA ASP A 92 4.31 14.29 -11.93
C ASP A 92 3.44 13.84 -10.73
N PRO A 93 4.03 13.50 -9.58
CA PRO A 93 3.28 13.08 -8.39
C PRO A 93 2.28 14.13 -7.89
N ALA A 94 2.53 15.42 -8.13
CA ALA A 94 1.62 16.49 -7.74
C ALA A 94 0.43 16.61 -8.71
N HIS A 95 0.59 16.14 -9.95
CA HIS A 95 -0.40 16.21 -11.02
C HIS A 95 -0.40 14.95 -11.89
N SER A 96 -0.87 13.84 -11.32
CA SER A 96 -0.97 12.55 -12.01
C SER A 96 -2.41 12.24 -12.41
N LYS A 97 -2.58 11.46 -13.48
CA LYS A 97 -3.87 10.86 -13.83
C LYS A 97 -4.21 9.69 -12.92
N TYR A 98 -3.20 8.98 -12.41
CA TYR A 98 -3.38 7.79 -11.59
C TYR A 98 -2.64 7.93 -10.27
N TYR A 99 -3.24 7.42 -9.19
CA TYR A 99 -2.67 7.44 -7.83
C TYR A 99 -2.87 6.07 -7.18
N VAL A 100 -1.83 5.53 -6.52
CA VAL A 100 -2.04 4.46 -5.53
C VAL A 100 -2.43 5.13 -4.22
N VAL A 101 -3.51 4.67 -3.62
CA VAL A 101 -3.96 5.10 -2.30
C VAL A 101 -3.86 3.91 -1.36
N MET A 102 -3.12 4.08 -0.27
CA MET A 102 -3.05 3.10 0.82
C MET A 102 -4.16 3.41 1.82
N VAL A 103 -5.05 2.47 2.07
CA VAL A 103 -6.15 2.62 3.04
C VAL A 103 -6.23 1.40 3.95
N GLN A 104 -6.64 1.60 5.20
CA GLN A 104 -6.93 0.47 6.10
C GLN A 104 -8.12 -0.35 5.57
N TYR A 105 -8.17 -1.63 5.89
CA TYR A 105 -9.29 -2.50 5.48
C TYR A 105 -10.61 -2.12 6.14
N SER A 106 -10.56 -1.67 7.39
CA SER A 106 -11.69 -1.18 8.20
C SER A 106 -12.15 0.23 7.80
N ALA A 107 -11.24 1.05 7.26
CA ALA A 107 -11.53 2.44 6.92
C ALA A 107 -12.46 2.55 5.71
N ARG A 108 -13.40 3.51 5.80
CA ARG A 108 -14.18 3.95 4.65
C ARG A 108 -13.37 4.98 3.86
N PHE A 109 -13.23 4.74 2.56
CA PHE A 109 -12.49 5.64 1.69
C PHE A 109 -13.31 6.92 1.39
N HIS A 110 -12.71 8.10 1.61
CA HIS A 110 -13.33 9.41 1.35
C HIS A 110 -12.76 10.10 0.11
N ALA A 111 -13.48 9.97 -1.00
CA ALA A 111 -13.07 10.57 -2.28
C ALA A 111 -12.92 12.11 -2.22
N ASP A 112 -13.77 12.80 -1.45
CA ASP A 112 -13.67 14.26 -1.29
C ASP A 112 -12.45 14.69 -0.45
N LYS A 113 -12.07 13.91 0.57
CA LYS A 113 -10.83 14.15 1.35
C LYS A 113 -9.61 13.96 0.46
N LEU A 114 -9.53 12.86 -0.30
CA LEU A 114 -8.45 12.63 -1.26
C LEU A 114 -8.35 13.78 -2.26
N LYS A 115 -9.50 14.20 -2.81
CA LYS A 115 -9.57 15.32 -3.76
C LYS A 115 -9.03 16.63 -3.16
N ALA A 116 -9.42 16.96 -1.93
CA ALA A 116 -8.93 18.14 -1.25
C ALA A 116 -7.41 18.07 -1.03
N ALA A 117 -6.91 16.91 -0.61
CA ALA A 117 -5.50 16.69 -0.35
C ALA A 117 -4.66 16.74 -1.64
N LEU A 118 -5.13 16.13 -2.74
CA LEU A 118 -4.47 16.24 -4.06
C LEU A 118 -4.44 17.67 -4.59
N MET A 119 -5.51 18.44 -4.37
CA MET A 119 -5.52 19.86 -4.74
C MET A 119 -4.47 20.66 -3.95
N GLU A 120 -4.25 20.33 -2.68
CA GLU A 120 -3.25 20.97 -1.84
C GLU A 120 -1.82 20.59 -2.27
N VAL A 121 -1.54 19.30 -2.46
CA VAL A 121 -0.27 18.81 -3.00
C VAL A 121 0.06 19.47 -4.34
N GLY A 122 -0.94 19.61 -5.21
CA GLY A 122 -0.81 20.26 -6.51
C GLY A 122 -0.73 21.79 -6.46
N GLY A 123 -0.54 22.41 -5.27
CA GLY A 123 -0.46 23.87 -5.13
C GLY A 123 -1.70 24.61 -5.63
N ARG A 124 -2.86 23.93 -5.64
CA ARG A 124 -4.15 24.43 -6.17
C ARG A 124 -4.08 24.93 -7.62
N ARG A 125 -3.15 24.40 -8.42
CA ARG A 125 -2.95 24.77 -9.83
C ARG A 125 -4.21 24.63 -10.68
N PHE A 126 -4.98 23.56 -10.46
CA PHE A 126 -6.22 23.28 -11.19
C PHE A 126 -7.46 23.46 -10.30
N GLY A 127 -8.56 23.89 -10.91
CA GLY A 127 -9.85 24.00 -10.24
C GLY A 127 -10.45 22.65 -9.82
N ARG A 128 -11.36 22.69 -8.84
CA ARG A 128 -12.01 21.50 -8.22
C ARG A 128 -12.68 20.57 -9.24
N GLN A 129 -13.13 21.08 -10.38
CA GLN A 129 -13.78 20.30 -11.44
C GLN A 129 -12.85 19.27 -12.11
N PHE A 130 -11.52 19.49 -12.06
CA PHE A 130 -10.51 18.63 -12.67
C PHE A 130 -10.08 17.45 -11.79
N TYR A 131 -10.77 17.23 -10.68
CA TYR A 131 -10.48 16.14 -9.75
C TYR A 131 -11.75 15.29 -9.58
N ASN A 132 -11.75 14.11 -10.19
CA ASN A 132 -12.80 13.11 -10.04
C ASN A 132 -12.17 11.72 -9.94
N MET A 133 -11.80 11.36 -8.72
CA MET A 133 -11.14 10.10 -8.41
C MET A 133 -12.13 8.94 -8.42
N ARG A 134 -11.91 7.98 -9.32
CA ARG A 134 -12.66 6.73 -9.41
C ARG A 134 -11.69 5.56 -9.26
N LEU A 135 -12.20 4.39 -8.87
CA LEU A 135 -11.41 3.16 -8.95
C LEU A 135 -10.98 2.97 -10.40
N ALA A 136 -9.69 2.72 -10.63
CA ALA A 136 -9.20 2.45 -11.97
C ALA A 136 -9.81 1.12 -12.47
N PRO A 137 -10.10 0.99 -13.79
CA PRO A 137 -10.52 -0.28 -14.35
C PRO A 137 -9.41 -1.34 -14.17
N GLU A 138 -9.78 -2.62 -14.08
CA GLU A 138 -8.82 -3.73 -14.00
C GLU A 138 -7.89 -3.76 -15.22
N GLU A 139 -8.47 -3.51 -16.39
CA GLU A 139 -7.77 -3.30 -17.65
C GLU A 139 -7.37 -1.84 -17.79
N LEU A 140 -6.42 -1.41 -16.97
CA LEU A 140 -5.54 -0.34 -17.41
C LEU A 140 -4.83 -0.90 -18.65
N GLY A 141 -4.80 -0.19 -19.77
CA GLY A 141 -4.03 -0.57 -20.98
C GLY A 141 -2.49 -0.58 -20.75
N MET A 142 -2.09 -0.79 -19.50
CA MET A 142 -0.80 -0.79 -18.86
C MET A 142 -0.86 -1.94 -17.85
N SER A 143 0.19 -2.74 -17.78
CA SER A 143 0.25 -3.76 -16.74
C SER A 143 0.36 -3.11 -15.36
N VAL A 144 -0.32 -3.67 -14.34
CA VAL A 144 -0.12 -3.30 -12.92
C VAL A 144 1.37 -3.27 -12.55
N ARG A 145 2.17 -4.11 -13.20
CA ARG A 145 3.63 -4.15 -13.09
C ARG A 145 4.30 -2.82 -13.49
N GLU A 146 3.93 -2.22 -14.61
CA GLU A 146 4.51 -0.95 -15.07
C GLU A 146 4.09 0.22 -14.17
N PHE A 147 2.85 0.19 -13.67
CA PHE A 147 2.37 1.19 -12.73
C PHE A 147 3.10 1.13 -11.38
N VAL A 148 3.30 -0.07 -10.83
CA VAL A 148 4.07 -0.28 -9.60
C VAL A 148 5.54 0.12 -9.80
N GLN A 149 6.11 -0.08 -10.98
CA GLN A 149 7.50 0.29 -11.27
C GLN A 149 7.73 1.81 -11.32
N ALA A 150 6.72 2.59 -11.70
CA ALA A 150 6.81 4.04 -11.75
C ALA A 150 6.31 4.73 -10.46
N TYR A 151 5.89 3.96 -9.46
CA TYR A 151 5.31 4.50 -8.25
C TYR A 151 6.34 5.26 -7.41
N GLN A 152 6.13 6.57 -7.27
CA GLN A 152 6.75 7.38 -6.21
C GLN A 152 5.74 7.51 -5.08
N PRO A 153 6.02 6.97 -3.88
CA PRO A 153 5.07 7.02 -2.78
C PRO A 153 4.86 8.46 -2.31
N LEU A 154 3.61 8.88 -2.31
CA LEU A 154 3.12 10.05 -1.60
C LEU A 154 2.20 9.55 -0.49
N ILE A 155 2.58 9.79 0.77
CA ILE A 155 1.75 9.40 1.91
C ILE A 155 0.75 10.53 2.15
N LEU A 156 -0.52 10.25 1.86
CA LEU A 156 -1.65 11.13 2.14
C LEU A 156 -2.56 10.39 3.12
N ASP A 157 -2.66 10.89 4.35
CA ASP A 157 -3.66 10.39 5.28
C ASP A 157 -5.04 10.89 4.86
N CYS A 158 -5.89 9.96 4.41
CA CYS A 158 -7.27 10.23 3.98
C CYS A 158 -8.30 9.46 4.83
N THR A 159 -7.89 8.98 6.01
CA THR A 159 -8.76 8.25 6.93
C THR A 159 -9.54 9.20 7.85
N TYR A 160 -10.45 8.68 8.68
CA TYR A 160 -11.12 9.49 9.72
C TYR A 160 -10.16 9.64 10.91
N ASP A 161 -10.20 10.80 11.56
CA ASP A 161 -9.80 10.92 12.97
C ASP A 161 -10.83 10.23 13.86
#